data_AF-A0A542B127-F1
#
_entry.id   AF-A0A542B127-F1
#
_cell.length_a   1.000
_cell.length_b   1.000
_cell.length_c   1.000
_cell.angle_alpha   90.00
_cell.angle_beta   90.00
_cell.angle_gamma   90.00
#
_symmetry.space_group_name_H-M   'P 1'
#
loop_
_entity.id
_entity.type
_entity.pdbx_description
1 polymer ?
#
loop_
_entity_poly.entity_id
_entity_poly.type
_entity_poly.pdbx_seq_one_letter_code
_entity_poly.pdbx_strand_id
1 'polypeptide(L)'
;MHSIQFGKITKEFPEGIAEMSDAQYRYFSFLELNRQQGRMDMKTLETLFVYFVMDMVHASESPKSVENITRLRELVRPYFVDQESKNKKEIRKIVDLNFVKNPLPEIIIDKTVLLGPDAALANCSYEEVFVHCQNAMIDFCNTNDQTCLDEMVAVLYRPARKNKRPKFSSEDLEERIQLVSKLPPEVKFGVFMFFSSCHKFITTADALTLKGGIEVNIAQLFKPSKKKAKGVGPVGVIWDLAESNVFGNAEDTGKVNVYDVLVRMVQLHEKAEELKKKDDHRSKT
;
A
#
# COMPACT_ATOMS: atom_id res chain seq x y z
N MET A 1 8.69 13.47 -13.77
CA MET A 1 7.74 14.60 -13.91
C MET A 1 7.75 15.13 -15.34
N HIS A 2 6.56 15.33 -15.91
CA HIS A 2 6.39 16.01 -17.19
C HIS A 2 6.39 17.53 -17.02
N SER A 3 7.20 18.21 -17.81
CA SER A 3 7.22 19.67 -17.86
C SER A 3 6.38 20.19 -19.02
N ILE A 4 5.35 20.98 -18.73
CA ILE A 4 4.38 21.48 -19.72
C ILE A 4 4.52 22.99 -19.86
N GLN A 5 4.77 23.45 -21.08
CA GLN A 5 5.00 24.86 -21.37
C GLN A 5 3.73 25.55 -21.92
N PHE A 6 3.29 26.60 -21.24
CA PHE A 6 2.24 27.53 -21.66
C PHE A 6 2.84 28.90 -21.94
N GLY A 7 3.36 29.10 -23.14
CA GLY A 7 4.07 30.33 -23.50
C GLY A 7 5.33 30.50 -22.63
N LYS A 8 5.27 31.43 -21.67
CA LYS A 8 6.37 31.71 -20.71
C LYS A 8 6.24 30.99 -19.37
N ILE A 9 5.11 30.31 -19.12
CA ILE A 9 4.83 29.61 -17.87
C ILE A 9 5.14 28.13 -18.08
N THR A 10 5.87 27.53 -17.15
CA THR A 10 6.09 26.08 -17.09
C THR A 10 5.36 25.50 -15.89
N LYS A 11 4.63 24.41 -16.08
CA LYS A 11 3.92 23.68 -15.04
C LYS A 11 4.41 22.23 -15.04
N GLU A 12 4.61 21.68 -13.84
CA GLU A 12 5.01 20.29 -13.66
C GLU A 12 3.78 19.41 -13.46
N PHE A 13 3.79 18.23 -14.09
CA PHE A 13 2.75 17.22 -13.99
C PHE A 13 3.38 15.89 -13.55
N PRO A 14 2.82 15.19 -12.54
CA PRO A 14 3.39 13.93 -12.08
C PRO A 14 3.37 12.87 -13.18
N GLU A 15 4.41 12.06 -13.29
CA GLU A 15 4.41 10.89 -14.19
C GLU A 15 3.68 9.68 -13.59
N GLY A 16 3.58 9.68 -12.26
CA GLY A 16 2.92 8.64 -11.50
C GLY A 16 2.59 9.11 -10.10
N ILE A 17 1.89 8.25 -9.35
CA ILE A 17 1.44 8.52 -7.98
C ILE A 17 2.62 8.84 -7.05
N ALA A 18 3.78 8.22 -7.27
CA ALA A 18 4.98 8.44 -6.46
C ALA A 18 5.53 9.88 -6.53
N GLU A 19 5.21 10.63 -7.59
CA GLU A 19 5.66 12.01 -7.80
C GLU A 19 4.64 13.06 -7.34
N MET A 20 3.45 12.64 -6.92
CA MET A 20 2.41 13.56 -6.45
C MET A 20 2.85 14.22 -5.13
N SER A 21 2.59 15.52 -5.02
CA SER A 21 2.57 16.21 -3.72
C SER A 21 1.43 15.69 -2.83
N ASP A 22 1.51 15.91 -1.52
CA ASP A 22 0.46 15.55 -0.56
C ASP A 22 -0.93 16.06 -0.98
N ALA A 23 -1.01 17.29 -1.48
CA ALA A 23 -2.27 17.89 -1.94
C ALA A 23 -2.82 17.17 -3.18
N GLN A 24 -1.97 16.88 -4.16
CA GLN A 24 -2.34 16.13 -5.37
C GLN A 24 -2.77 14.70 -5.01
N TYR A 25 -2.05 14.03 -4.12
CA TYR A 25 -2.39 12.67 -3.70
C TYR A 25 -3.72 12.60 -2.93
N ARG A 26 -3.98 13.54 -2.02
CA ARG A 26 -5.28 13.63 -1.32
C ARG A 26 -6.42 13.86 -2.31
N TYR A 27 -6.25 14.77 -3.26
CA TYR A 27 -7.26 15.04 -4.27
C TYR A 27 -7.47 13.84 -5.21
N PHE A 28 -6.40 13.16 -5.63
CA PHE A 28 -6.49 11.92 -6.40
C PHE A 28 -7.25 10.83 -5.62
N SER A 29 -6.94 10.65 -4.34
CA SER A 29 -7.61 9.68 -3.46
C SER A 29 -9.10 9.98 -3.33
N PHE A 30 -9.48 11.26 -3.24
CA PHE A 30 -10.88 11.69 -3.25
C PHE A 30 -11.57 11.31 -4.56
N LEU A 31 -10.97 11.64 -5.70
CA LEU A 31 -11.56 11.34 -7.00
C LEU A 31 -11.70 9.82 -7.22
N GLU A 32 -10.66 9.07 -6.89
CA GLU A 32 -10.67 7.61 -7.06
C GLU A 32 -11.70 6.93 -6.15
N LEU A 33 -11.83 7.36 -4.89
CA LEU A 33 -12.86 6.85 -4.00
C LEU A 33 -14.26 7.08 -4.57
N ASN A 34 -14.53 8.29 -5.10
CA ASN A 34 -15.81 8.59 -5.74
C ASN A 34 -16.03 7.77 -7.02
N ARG A 35 -14.97 7.51 -7.80
CA ARG A 35 -15.05 6.65 -8.99
C ARG A 35 -15.38 5.20 -8.62
N GLN A 36 -14.73 4.64 -7.60
CA GLN A 36 -15.00 3.28 -7.13
C GLN A 36 -16.41 3.12 -6.56
N GLN A 37 -16.96 4.18 -5.98
CA GLN A 37 -18.34 4.22 -5.50
C GLN A 37 -19.37 4.48 -6.61
N GLY A 38 -18.95 4.59 -7.87
CA GLY A 38 -19.83 4.83 -9.01
C GLY A 38 -20.40 6.25 -9.07
N ARG A 39 -19.87 7.19 -8.30
CA ARG A 39 -20.31 8.60 -8.26
C ARG A 39 -19.71 9.44 -9.39
N MET A 40 -18.63 8.98 -10.01
CA MET A 40 -18.05 9.58 -11.20
C MET A 40 -17.46 8.54 -12.15
N ASP A 41 -17.40 8.89 -13.44
CA ASP A 41 -16.72 8.08 -14.44
C ASP A 41 -15.22 8.44 -14.56
N MET A 42 -14.47 7.62 -15.29
CA MET A 42 -13.03 7.83 -15.48
C MET A 42 -12.74 9.16 -16.18
N LYS A 43 -13.55 9.54 -17.18
CA LYS A 43 -13.36 10.79 -17.93
C LYS A 43 -13.47 12.01 -17.01
N THR A 44 -14.42 12.01 -16.09
CA THR A 44 -14.62 13.07 -15.10
C THR A 44 -13.45 13.12 -14.12
N LEU A 45 -13.00 11.97 -13.61
CA LEU A 45 -11.82 11.89 -12.75
C LEU A 45 -10.59 12.51 -13.43
N GLU A 46 -10.25 12.04 -14.64
CA GLU A 46 -9.08 12.53 -15.39
C GLU A 46 -9.16 14.05 -15.60
N THR A 47 -10.35 14.54 -15.96
CA THR A 47 -10.60 15.96 -16.21
C THR A 47 -10.37 16.78 -14.95
N LEU A 48 -11.02 16.41 -13.84
CA LEU A 48 -10.92 17.13 -12.57
C LEU A 48 -9.49 17.12 -12.03
N PHE A 49 -8.79 15.99 -12.16
CA PHE A 49 -7.40 15.90 -11.73
C PHE A 49 -6.49 16.82 -12.56
N VAL A 50 -6.67 16.89 -13.87
CA VAL A 50 -5.95 17.85 -14.72
C VAL A 50 -6.22 19.29 -14.28
N TYR A 51 -7.49 19.67 -14.07
CA TYR A 51 -7.82 21.03 -13.61
C TYR A 51 -7.10 21.36 -12.30
N PHE A 52 -7.07 20.42 -11.36
CA PHE A 52 -6.41 20.61 -10.07
C PHE A 52 -4.89 20.75 -10.20
N VAL A 53 -4.21 19.82 -10.88
CA VAL A 53 -2.74 19.86 -11.03
C VAL A 53 -2.28 21.10 -11.78
N MET A 54 -3.05 21.51 -12.79
CA MET A 54 -2.70 22.65 -13.63
C MET A 54 -3.11 24.00 -13.04
N ASP A 55 -3.81 24.01 -11.89
CA ASP A 55 -4.37 25.21 -11.28
C ASP A 55 -5.27 25.99 -12.26
N MET A 56 -6.14 25.25 -12.94
CA MET A 56 -7.03 25.77 -13.97
C MET A 56 -8.44 25.97 -13.42
N VAL A 57 -9.08 27.07 -13.81
CA VAL A 57 -10.50 27.32 -13.55
C VAL A 57 -11.28 27.06 -14.83
N HIS A 58 -12.44 26.41 -14.71
CA HIS A 58 -13.33 26.22 -15.83
C HIS A 58 -13.97 27.57 -16.22
N ALA A 59 -13.52 28.16 -17.33
CA ALA A 59 -13.92 29.51 -17.73
C ALA A 59 -14.84 29.55 -18.98
N SER A 60 -14.73 28.59 -19.91
CA SER A 60 -15.66 28.38 -21.04
C SER A 60 -15.27 27.17 -21.90
N GLU A 61 -16.26 26.51 -22.52
CA GLU A 61 -16.07 25.37 -23.44
C GLU A 61 -15.73 25.84 -24.87
N SER A 62 -14.59 26.51 -25.05
CA SER A 62 -14.08 26.70 -26.41
C SER A 62 -13.62 25.34 -26.97
N PRO A 63 -13.81 25.05 -28.29
CA PRO A 63 -13.34 23.79 -28.88
C PRO A 63 -11.86 23.52 -28.62
N LYS A 64 -11.02 24.56 -28.65
CA LYS A 64 -9.59 24.48 -28.36
C LYS A 64 -9.30 24.15 -26.90
N SER A 65 -10.08 24.69 -25.96
CA SER A 65 -9.97 24.36 -24.54
C SER A 65 -10.30 22.90 -24.30
N VAL A 66 -11.37 22.39 -24.91
CA VAL A 66 -11.79 20.99 -24.81
C VAL A 66 -10.73 20.05 -25.39
N GLU A 67 -10.14 20.41 -26.54
CA GLU A 67 -9.06 19.63 -27.16
C GLU A 67 -7.81 19.58 -26.28
N ASN A 68 -7.38 20.71 -25.72
CA ASN A 68 -6.23 20.78 -24.83
C ASN A 68 -6.42 19.94 -23.56
N ILE A 69 -7.57 20.06 -22.90
CA ILE A 69 -7.90 19.23 -21.73
C ILE A 69 -7.91 17.75 -22.11
N THR A 70 -8.47 17.40 -23.28
CA THR A 70 -8.48 16.02 -23.76
C THR A 70 -7.07 15.47 -23.92
N ARG A 71 -6.12 16.26 -24.43
CA ARG A 71 -4.71 15.85 -24.55
C ARG A 71 -4.05 15.71 -23.17
N LEU A 72 -4.29 16.64 -22.25
CA LEU A 72 -3.70 16.59 -20.91
C LEU A 72 -4.20 15.39 -20.09
N ARG A 73 -5.44 14.95 -20.31
CA ARG A 73 -5.98 13.74 -19.66
C ARG A 73 -5.19 12.48 -20.00
N GLU A 74 -4.51 12.43 -21.14
CA GLU A 74 -3.63 11.31 -21.50
C GLU A 74 -2.49 11.13 -20.48
N LEU A 75 -2.07 12.20 -19.79
CA LEU A 75 -1.04 12.16 -18.75
C LEU A 75 -1.53 11.50 -17.44
N VAL A 76 -2.84 11.39 -17.24
CA VAL A 76 -3.43 10.74 -16.06
C VAL A 76 -3.58 9.23 -16.27
N ARG A 77 -3.73 8.79 -17.53
CA ARG A 77 -3.97 7.38 -17.86
C ARG A 77 -2.90 6.41 -17.33
N PRO A 78 -1.59 6.74 -17.32
CA PRO A 78 -0.57 5.88 -16.74
C PRO A 78 -0.76 5.56 -15.25
N TYR A 79 -1.60 6.31 -14.52
CA TYR A 79 -1.90 6.01 -13.12
C TYR A 79 -2.83 4.81 -12.96
N PHE A 80 -3.27 4.21 -14.07
CA PHE A 80 -4.17 3.08 -14.09
C PHE A 80 -3.63 1.95 -14.96
N VAL A 81 -3.80 0.72 -14.48
CA VAL A 81 -3.52 -0.51 -15.22
C VAL A 81 -4.79 -1.27 -15.51
N ASP A 82 -4.76 -2.07 -16.57
CA ASP A 82 -5.85 -2.96 -16.93
C ASP A 82 -5.82 -4.21 -16.04
N GLN A 83 -6.93 -4.46 -15.37
CA GLN A 83 -7.19 -5.70 -14.65
C GLN A 83 -8.22 -6.52 -15.42
N GLU A 84 -7.80 -7.68 -15.91
CA GLU A 84 -8.71 -8.64 -16.51
C GLU A 84 -9.58 -9.29 -15.44
N SER A 85 -10.91 -9.25 -15.65
CA SER A 85 -11.83 -10.06 -14.84
C SER A 85 -11.59 -11.55 -15.07
N LYS A 86 -11.80 -12.37 -14.04
CA LYS A 86 -11.70 -13.85 -14.09
C LYS A 86 -12.49 -14.48 -15.24
N ASN A 87 -13.54 -13.80 -15.72
CA ASN A 87 -14.40 -14.27 -16.81
C ASN A 87 -13.97 -13.74 -18.21
N LYS A 88 -12.83 -13.04 -18.34
CA LYS A 88 -12.24 -12.50 -19.59
C LYS A 88 -13.16 -11.62 -20.45
N LYS A 89 -14.32 -11.19 -19.94
CA LYS A 89 -15.32 -10.39 -20.68
C LYS A 89 -15.30 -8.90 -20.34
N GLU A 90 -14.60 -8.50 -19.28
CA GLU A 90 -14.56 -7.11 -18.84
C GLU A 90 -13.15 -6.76 -18.38
N ILE A 91 -12.59 -5.68 -18.96
CA ILE A 91 -11.34 -5.07 -18.54
C ILE A 91 -11.71 -3.91 -17.62
N ARG A 92 -11.19 -3.93 -16.39
CA ARG A 92 -11.40 -2.84 -15.41
C ARG A 92 -10.11 -2.07 -15.24
N LYS A 93 -10.20 -0.74 -15.28
CA LYS A 93 -9.08 0.15 -14.91
C LYS A 93 -8.99 0.22 -13.38
N ILE A 94 -7.85 -0.21 -12.85
CA ILE A 94 -7.50 -0.09 -11.43
C ILE A 94 -6.28 0.81 -11.30
N VAL A 95 -6.12 1.42 -10.12
CA VAL A 95 -4.95 2.27 -9.83
C VAL A 95 -3.66 1.48 -9.98
N ASP A 96 -2.64 2.07 -10.59
CA ASP A 96 -1.31 1.49 -10.64
C ASP A 96 -0.60 1.61 -9.28
N LEU A 97 -0.66 0.52 -8.52
CA LEU A 97 -0.02 0.40 -7.22
C LEU A 97 1.46 0.01 -7.40
N ASN A 98 2.26 0.94 -7.92
CA ASN A 98 3.70 0.78 -8.15
C ASN A 98 4.51 1.90 -7.46
N PHE A 99 4.23 2.12 -6.18
CA PHE A 99 4.96 3.10 -5.37
C PHE A 99 5.15 2.61 -3.94
N VAL A 100 6.30 2.92 -3.33
CA VAL A 100 6.60 2.51 -1.96
C VAL A 100 6.92 3.68 -1.04
N LYS A 101 7.12 4.88 -1.58
CA LYS A 101 7.27 6.09 -0.77
C LYS A 101 5.90 6.52 -0.24
N ASN A 102 5.80 6.79 1.05
CA ASN A 102 4.57 7.26 1.66
C ASN A 102 4.20 8.66 1.13
N PRO A 103 3.07 8.82 0.39
CA PRO A 103 2.63 10.12 -0.12
C PRO A 103 1.95 10.97 0.96
N LEU A 104 1.67 10.40 2.13
CA LEU A 104 1.09 11.07 3.29
C LEU A 104 2.00 10.83 4.50
N PRO A 105 3.21 11.37 4.56
CA PRO A 105 4.12 11.12 5.69
C PRO A 105 3.54 11.61 7.02
N GLU A 106 2.72 12.67 6.98
CA GLU A 106 2.07 13.26 8.14
C GLU A 106 0.58 13.50 7.89
N ILE A 107 -0.23 13.26 8.92
CA ILE A 107 -1.66 13.56 8.92
C ILE A 107 -1.96 14.38 10.17
N ILE A 108 -2.62 15.52 10.00
CA ILE A 108 -2.99 16.40 11.11
C ILE A 108 -4.48 16.22 11.38
N ILE A 109 -4.81 15.90 12.64
CA ILE A 109 -6.18 15.86 13.16
C ILE A 109 -6.26 16.90 14.28
N ASP A 110 -7.04 17.96 14.07
CA ASP A 110 -7.11 19.12 14.96
C ASP A 110 -5.70 19.72 15.21
N LYS A 111 -5.11 19.45 16.39
CA LYS A 111 -3.75 19.89 16.77
C LYS A 111 -2.78 18.72 16.93
N THR A 112 -3.22 17.51 16.65
CA THR A 112 -2.44 16.28 16.80
C THR A 112 -1.80 15.93 15.46
N VAL A 113 -0.48 15.83 15.45
CA VAL A 113 0.28 15.34 14.29
C VAL A 113 0.44 13.83 14.43
N LEU A 114 -0.05 13.10 13.43
CA LEU A 114 0.14 11.66 13.31
C LEU A 114 1.21 11.40 12.25
N LEU A 115 2.22 10.62 12.61
CA LEU A 115 3.32 10.26 11.73
C LEU A 115 3.08 8.87 11.14
N GLY A 116 3.15 8.78 9.80
CA GLY A 116 3.02 7.55 9.04
C GLY A 116 4.31 6.73 8.99
N PRO A 117 4.24 5.52 8.43
CA PRO A 117 5.40 4.64 8.28
C PRO A 117 6.38 5.15 7.21
N ASP A 118 7.59 4.60 7.25
CA ASP A 118 8.62 4.86 6.25
C ASP A 118 8.29 4.17 4.92
N ALA A 119 9.08 4.49 3.89
CA ALA A 119 8.94 3.87 2.59
C ALA A 119 9.00 2.34 2.67
N ALA A 120 8.16 1.67 1.87
CA ALA A 120 7.99 0.23 1.85
C ALA A 120 7.66 -0.37 3.23
N LEU A 121 7.08 0.40 4.16
CA LEU A 121 6.79 -0.04 5.53
C LEU A 121 8.06 -0.48 6.29
N ALA A 122 9.23 0.06 5.93
CA ALA A 122 10.54 -0.39 6.45
C ALA A 122 10.71 -0.25 7.96
N ASN A 123 9.90 0.58 8.63
CA ASN A 123 9.90 0.75 10.08
C ASN A 123 8.66 0.15 10.78
N CYS A 124 7.90 -0.71 10.11
CA CYS A 124 6.80 -1.46 10.69
C CYS A 124 7.22 -2.85 11.15
N SER A 125 6.56 -3.35 12.18
CA SER A 125 6.69 -4.73 12.63
C SER A 125 5.86 -5.71 11.80
N TYR A 126 6.13 -6.99 11.95
CA TYR A 126 5.39 -8.06 11.28
C TYR A 126 3.91 -8.08 11.69
N GLU A 127 3.60 -7.89 12.97
CA GLU A 127 2.21 -7.82 13.46
C GLU A 127 1.45 -6.63 12.86
N GLU A 128 2.08 -5.45 12.73
CA GLU A 128 1.45 -4.28 12.12
C GLU A 128 1.03 -4.61 10.68
N VAL A 129 1.95 -5.16 9.89
CA VAL A 129 1.74 -5.37 8.45
C VAL A 129 0.80 -6.54 8.17
N PHE A 130 1.08 -7.72 8.73
CA PHE A 130 0.41 -8.96 8.33
C PHE A 130 -0.72 -9.39 9.25
N VAL A 131 -0.75 -8.95 10.52
CA VAL A 131 -1.83 -9.31 11.45
C VAL A 131 -2.90 -8.23 11.49
N HIS A 132 -2.53 -6.96 11.56
CA HIS A 132 -3.51 -5.87 11.61
C HIS A 132 -3.87 -5.34 10.21
N CYS A 133 -2.93 -4.70 9.52
CA CYS A 133 -3.24 -3.98 8.28
C CYS A 133 -3.68 -4.91 7.14
N GLN A 134 -3.06 -6.09 6.98
CA GLN A 134 -3.51 -7.04 5.95
C GLN A 134 -4.92 -7.55 6.22
N ASN A 135 -5.26 -7.87 7.46
CA ASN A 135 -6.61 -8.33 7.79
C ASN A 135 -7.63 -7.21 7.57
N ALA A 136 -7.37 -6.01 8.07
CA ALA A 136 -8.20 -4.84 7.82
C ALA A 136 -8.38 -4.54 6.31
N MET A 137 -7.31 -4.69 5.51
CA MET A 137 -7.37 -4.54 4.05
C MET A 137 -8.26 -5.60 3.41
N ILE A 138 -8.14 -6.87 3.81
CA ILE A 138 -8.97 -7.98 3.30
C ILE A 138 -10.43 -7.77 3.68
N ASP A 139 -10.70 -7.42 4.93
CA ASP A 139 -12.05 -7.20 5.44
C ASP A 139 -12.69 -6.01 4.73
N PHE A 140 -11.98 -4.89 4.58
CA PHE A 140 -12.45 -3.76 3.78
C PHE A 140 -12.79 -4.17 2.34
N CYS A 141 -11.92 -4.93 1.67
CA CYS A 141 -12.18 -5.40 0.30
C CYS A 141 -13.43 -6.31 0.21
N ASN A 142 -13.75 -7.04 1.29
CA ASN A 142 -14.87 -7.98 1.33
C ASN A 142 -16.19 -7.32 1.75
N THR A 143 -16.15 -6.37 2.68
CA THR A 143 -17.34 -5.80 3.34
C THR A 143 -17.61 -4.35 2.94
N ASN A 144 -16.60 -3.64 2.43
CA ASN A 144 -16.60 -2.19 2.23
C ASN A 144 -16.83 -1.39 3.53
N ASP A 145 -16.58 -2.00 4.70
CA ASP A 145 -16.72 -1.35 6.00
C ASP A 145 -15.59 -0.34 6.25
N GLN A 146 -15.97 0.92 6.43
CA GLN A 146 -15.02 2.02 6.63
C GLN A 146 -14.26 1.91 7.95
N THR A 147 -14.78 1.19 8.95
CA THR A 147 -14.08 0.98 10.23
C THR A 147 -12.80 0.17 10.05
N CYS A 148 -12.73 -0.71 9.04
CA CYS A 148 -11.49 -1.39 8.66
C CYS A 148 -10.40 -0.40 8.21
N LEU A 149 -10.79 0.68 7.52
CA LEU A 149 -9.84 1.74 7.16
C LEU A 149 -9.38 2.52 8.39
N ASP A 150 -10.26 2.72 9.38
CA ASP A 150 -9.88 3.34 10.65
C ASP A 150 -8.84 2.52 11.41
N GLU A 151 -9.02 1.20 11.51
CA GLU A 151 -8.02 0.32 12.11
C GLU A 151 -6.66 0.43 11.40
N MET A 152 -6.65 0.34 10.07
CA MET A 152 -5.41 0.43 9.30
C MET A 152 -4.70 1.77 9.49
N VAL A 153 -5.45 2.89 9.50
CA VAL A 153 -4.87 4.21 9.79
C VAL A 153 -4.35 4.25 11.22
N ALA A 154 -5.09 3.76 12.21
CA ALA A 154 -4.69 3.78 13.62
C ALA A 154 -3.44 2.93 13.93
N VAL A 155 -3.18 1.88 13.15
CA VAL A 155 -1.96 1.06 13.24
C VAL A 155 -0.78 1.78 12.60
N LEU A 156 -0.95 2.29 11.39
CA LEU A 156 0.12 2.88 10.58
C LEU A 156 0.48 4.31 11.04
N TYR A 157 -0.50 5.11 11.42
CA TYR A 157 -0.34 6.52 11.77
C TYR A 157 -0.53 6.73 13.26
N ARG A 158 0.52 7.22 13.92
CA ARG A 158 0.55 7.35 15.38
C ARG A 158 0.87 8.77 15.81
N PRO A 159 0.24 9.28 16.89
CA PRO A 159 0.59 10.58 17.45
C PRO A 159 2.09 10.71 17.70
N ALA A 160 2.68 11.79 17.19
CA ALA A 160 4.11 12.03 17.30
C ALA A 160 4.52 12.15 18.78
N ARG A 161 5.57 11.42 19.17
CA ARG A 161 6.23 11.59 20.48
C ARG A 161 7.67 12.03 20.25
N LYS A 162 8.03 13.24 20.70
CA LYS A 162 9.35 13.85 20.44
C LYS A 162 9.71 13.88 18.94
N ASN A 163 8.75 14.28 18.09
CA ASN A 163 8.88 14.33 16.63
C ASN A 163 9.25 12.99 15.97
N LYS A 164 8.88 11.86 16.60
CA LYS A 164 9.08 10.52 16.05
C LYS A 164 7.80 9.72 16.14
N ARG A 165 7.59 8.84 15.15
CA ARG A 165 6.55 7.82 15.19
C ARG A 165 6.89 6.85 16.33
N PRO A 166 6.09 6.75 17.41
CA PRO A 166 6.35 5.78 18.47
C PRO A 166 6.28 4.35 17.94
N LYS A 167 6.71 3.34 18.70
CA LYS A 167 6.44 1.93 18.36
C LYS A 167 4.94 1.62 18.44
N PHE A 168 4.50 0.60 17.73
CA PHE A 168 3.13 0.10 17.87
C PHE A 168 2.89 -0.46 19.27
N SER A 169 1.67 -0.25 19.76
CA SER A 169 1.12 -0.88 20.96
C SER A 169 -0.36 -1.11 20.72
N SER A 170 -0.83 -2.34 20.95
CA SER A 170 -2.25 -2.70 20.81
C SER A 170 -3.13 -2.09 21.91
N GLU A 171 -2.56 -1.77 23.07
CA GLU A 171 -3.27 -1.14 24.20
C GLU A 171 -3.88 0.21 23.81
N ASP A 172 -3.18 0.98 22.98
CA ASP A 172 -3.59 2.30 22.52
C ASP A 172 -4.49 2.23 21.26
N LEU A 173 -4.76 1.05 20.70
CA LEU A 173 -5.36 0.92 19.37
C LEU A 173 -6.79 1.47 19.32
N GLU A 174 -7.63 1.15 20.30
CA GLU A 174 -9.03 1.58 20.35
C GLU A 174 -9.15 3.11 20.42
N GLU A 175 -8.35 3.76 21.28
CA GLU A 175 -8.32 5.22 21.37
C GLU A 175 -7.85 5.85 20.04
N ARG A 176 -6.85 5.25 19.38
CA ARG A 176 -6.39 5.71 18.08
C ARG A 176 -7.45 5.53 16.99
N ILE A 177 -8.21 4.44 16.98
CA ILE A 177 -9.33 4.23 16.06
C ILE A 177 -10.35 5.36 16.21
N GLN A 178 -10.74 5.68 17.45
CA GLN A 178 -11.66 6.78 17.73
C GLN A 178 -11.10 8.12 17.25
N LEU A 179 -9.80 8.39 17.44
CA LEU A 179 -9.16 9.60 16.93
C LEU A 179 -9.21 9.69 15.40
N VAL A 180 -8.84 8.63 14.70
CA VAL A 180 -8.73 8.64 13.22
C VAL A 180 -10.08 8.52 12.53
N SER A 181 -11.12 8.06 13.23
CA SER A 181 -12.50 8.02 12.72
C SER A 181 -12.98 9.38 12.17
N LYS A 182 -12.45 10.49 12.73
CA LYS A 182 -12.73 11.87 12.33
C LYS A 182 -12.12 12.26 10.97
N LEU A 183 -11.18 11.47 10.45
CA LEU A 183 -10.54 11.79 9.18
C LEU A 183 -11.53 11.74 8.02
N PRO A 184 -11.34 12.58 6.99
CA PRO A 184 -12.09 12.45 5.75
C PRO A 184 -11.87 11.07 5.10
N PRO A 185 -12.90 10.43 4.52
CA PRO A 185 -12.79 9.11 3.90
C PRO A 185 -11.68 9.01 2.85
N GLU A 186 -11.44 10.06 2.08
CA GLU A 186 -10.39 10.12 1.07
C GLU A 186 -8.98 10.02 1.65
N VAL A 187 -8.76 10.49 2.88
CA VAL A 187 -7.45 10.37 3.55
C VAL A 187 -7.23 8.93 3.97
N LYS A 188 -8.26 8.30 4.55
CA LYS A 188 -8.23 6.89 4.95
C LYS A 188 -8.02 5.98 3.72
N PHE A 189 -8.69 6.30 2.62
CA PHE A 189 -8.54 5.61 1.35
C PHE A 189 -7.15 5.82 0.71
N GLY A 190 -6.56 7.00 0.86
CA GLY A 190 -5.15 7.24 0.49
C GLY A 190 -4.21 6.32 1.28
N VAL A 191 -4.42 6.17 2.60
CA VAL A 191 -3.64 5.23 3.42
C VAL A 191 -3.83 3.78 2.94
N PHE A 192 -5.06 3.39 2.59
CA PHE A 192 -5.33 2.10 1.96
C PHE A 192 -4.52 1.88 0.69
N MET A 193 -4.56 2.81 -0.27
CA MET A 193 -3.81 2.68 -1.52
C MET A 193 -2.31 2.58 -1.29
N PHE A 194 -1.76 3.39 -0.37
CA PHE A 194 -0.35 3.31 -0.01
C PHE A 194 0.01 1.95 0.61
N PHE A 195 -0.79 1.46 1.55
CA PHE A 195 -0.58 0.14 2.15
C PHE A 195 -0.67 -0.97 1.10
N SER A 196 -1.70 -0.97 0.25
CA SER A 196 -1.87 -1.96 -0.82
C SER A 196 -0.69 -1.95 -1.80
N SER A 197 -0.14 -0.78 -2.10
CA SER A 197 1.05 -0.66 -2.96
C SER A 197 2.31 -1.24 -2.31
N CYS A 198 2.53 -0.95 -1.02
CA CYS A 198 3.63 -1.57 -0.28
C CYS A 198 3.44 -3.08 -0.10
N HIS A 199 2.21 -3.54 0.16
CA HIS A 199 1.88 -4.95 0.31
C HIS A 199 2.10 -5.71 -0.99
N LYS A 200 1.68 -5.15 -2.13
CA LYS A 200 2.00 -5.68 -3.46
C LYS A 200 3.52 -5.78 -3.64
N PHE A 201 4.26 -4.71 -3.37
CA PHE A 201 5.73 -4.72 -3.44
C PHE A 201 6.34 -5.86 -2.61
N ILE A 202 5.96 -6.00 -1.33
CA ILE A 202 6.46 -7.04 -0.43
C ILE A 202 6.15 -8.44 -0.97
N THR A 203 4.93 -8.65 -1.47
CA THR A 203 4.48 -9.99 -1.90
C THR A 203 4.96 -10.38 -3.29
N THR A 204 5.41 -9.43 -4.11
CA THR A 204 5.92 -9.67 -5.47
C THR A 204 7.42 -9.42 -5.63
N ALA A 205 8.14 -9.00 -4.59
CA ALA A 205 9.58 -8.75 -4.65
C ALA A 205 10.39 -10.03 -4.91
N ASP A 206 10.89 -10.18 -6.13
CA ASP A 206 11.74 -11.27 -6.58
C ASP A 206 13.23 -11.06 -6.28
N ALA A 207 13.66 -9.81 -6.10
CA ALA A 207 14.99 -9.43 -5.63
C ALA A 207 14.90 -8.27 -4.63
N LEU A 208 14.77 -8.58 -3.33
CA LEU A 208 14.95 -7.58 -2.28
C LEU A 208 16.45 -7.48 -1.94
N THR A 209 17.06 -6.33 -2.23
CA THR A 209 18.45 -6.06 -1.84
C THR A 209 18.54 -5.72 -0.35
N LEU A 210 19.19 -6.60 0.41
CA LEU A 210 19.55 -6.35 1.80
C LEU A 210 20.88 -5.59 1.91
N LYS A 211 21.19 -5.12 3.12
CA LYS A 211 22.51 -4.53 3.40
C LYS A 211 23.62 -5.53 3.04
N GLY A 212 24.65 -5.03 2.35
CA GLY A 212 25.77 -5.86 1.88
C GLY A 212 25.58 -6.47 0.48
N GLY A 213 24.52 -6.10 -0.25
CA GLY A 213 24.32 -6.51 -1.65
C GLY A 213 23.76 -7.92 -1.83
N ILE A 214 23.28 -8.55 -0.76
CA ILE A 214 22.61 -9.85 -0.82
C ILE A 214 21.18 -9.63 -1.31
N GLU A 215 20.80 -10.33 -2.37
CA GLU A 215 19.43 -10.34 -2.88
C GLU A 215 18.67 -11.53 -2.31
N VAL A 216 17.47 -11.26 -1.81
CA VAL A 216 16.55 -12.28 -1.30
C VAL A 216 15.25 -12.24 -2.09
N ASN A 217 14.87 -13.38 -2.66
CA ASN A 217 13.58 -13.54 -3.30
C ASN A 217 12.50 -13.77 -2.24
N ILE A 218 11.74 -12.75 -1.87
CA ILE A 218 10.66 -12.87 -0.88
C ILE A 218 9.37 -13.40 -1.54
N ALA A 219 9.14 -13.09 -2.82
CA ALA A 219 7.97 -13.53 -3.59
C ALA A 219 7.76 -15.05 -3.55
N GLN A 220 8.82 -15.84 -3.35
CA GLN A 220 8.71 -17.30 -3.18
C GLN A 220 7.79 -17.72 -2.03
N LEU A 221 7.68 -16.93 -0.96
CA LEU A 221 6.79 -17.19 0.17
C LEU A 221 5.31 -17.02 -0.17
N PHE A 222 5.00 -16.23 -1.20
CA PHE A 222 3.64 -15.83 -1.56
C PHE A 222 3.12 -16.54 -2.82
N LYS A 223 3.89 -17.49 -3.36
CA LYS A 223 3.47 -18.27 -4.52
C LYS A 223 2.20 -19.08 -4.18
N PRO A 224 1.16 -19.03 -5.02
CA PRO A 224 -0.08 -19.73 -4.75
C PRO A 224 0.15 -21.24 -4.68
N SER A 225 -0.20 -21.84 -3.54
CA SER A 225 -0.17 -23.29 -3.35
C SER A 225 -1.44 -23.93 -3.91
N LYS A 226 -1.29 -25.06 -4.63
CA LYS A 226 -2.43 -25.88 -5.09
C LYS A 226 -3.14 -26.60 -3.95
N LYS A 227 -2.54 -26.67 -2.76
CA LYS A 227 -3.12 -27.30 -1.56
C LYS A 227 -3.81 -26.25 -0.70
N LYS A 228 -5.02 -26.55 -0.21
CA LYS A 228 -5.69 -25.71 0.80
C LYS A 228 -4.73 -25.47 1.97
N ALA A 229 -4.53 -24.21 2.32
CA ALA A 229 -3.71 -23.83 3.47
C ALA A 229 -4.28 -24.47 4.73
N LYS A 230 -3.44 -25.19 5.49
CA LYS A 230 -3.81 -25.82 6.77
C LYS A 230 -3.37 -25.00 8.00
N GLY A 231 -2.82 -23.81 7.79
CA GLY A 231 -2.26 -22.96 8.87
C GLY A 231 -3.19 -21.82 9.28
N VAL A 232 -2.90 -21.22 10.45
CA VAL A 232 -3.65 -20.09 11.07
C VAL A 232 -3.26 -18.74 10.45
N GLY A 233 -2.80 -18.73 9.20
CA GLY A 233 -2.35 -17.52 8.51
C GLY A 233 -1.13 -16.85 9.16
N PRO A 234 -1.00 -15.51 9.06
CA PRO A 234 0.14 -14.78 9.59
C PRO A 234 0.37 -14.92 11.10
N VAL A 235 -0.69 -15.14 11.88
CA VAL A 235 -0.57 -15.39 13.33
C VAL A 235 0.16 -16.72 13.58
N GLY A 236 -0.08 -17.74 12.75
CA GLY A 236 0.63 -19.02 12.84
C GLY A 236 2.15 -18.85 12.69
N VAL A 237 2.59 -17.95 11.80
CA VAL A 237 4.02 -17.65 11.61
C VAL A 237 4.66 -17.11 12.89
N ILE A 238 3.94 -16.27 13.64
CA ILE A 238 4.45 -15.73 14.92
C ILE A 238 4.69 -16.87 15.90
N TRP A 239 3.74 -17.79 16.04
CA TRP A 239 3.87 -18.94 16.93
C TRP A 239 5.01 -19.88 16.50
N ASP A 240 5.07 -20.23 15.21
CA ASP A 240 6.10 -21.13 14.66
C ASP A 240 7.52 -20.56 14.87
N LEU A 241 7.69 -19.24 14.73
CA LEU A 241 8.99 -18.60 14.96
C LEU A 241 9.31 -18.44 16.45
N ALA A 242 8.31 -18.19 17.29
CA ALA A 242 8.48 -18.12 18.74
C ALA A 242 8.93 -19.47 19.33
N GLU A 243 8.46 -20.60 18.79
CA GLU A 243 8.92 -21.94 19.20
C GLU A 243 10.43 -22.11 19.01
N SER A 244 10.99 -21.50 17.97
CA SER A 244 12.44 -21.52 17.72
C SER A 244 13.24 -20.56 18.62
N ASN A 245 12.55 -19.68 19.35
CA ASN A 245 13.10 -18.62 20.21
C ASN A 245 14.12 -17.71 19.51
N VAL A 246 14.10 -17.64 18.17
CA VAL A 246 15.03 -16.81 17.37
C VAL A 246 14.80 -15.32 17.63
N PHE A 247 13.55 -14.94 17.88
CA PHE A 247 13.15 -13.56 18.12
C PHE A 247 12.60 -13.32 19.54
N GLY A 248 12.67 -14.32 20.41
CA GLY A 248 12.01 -14.32 21.72
C GLY A 248 10.67 -15.03 21.69
N ASN A 249 9.75 -14.61 22.56
CA ASN A 249 8.41 -15.19 22.64
C ASN A 249 7.50 -14.70 21.49
N ALA A 250 6.22 -15.09 21.51
CA ALA A 250 5.26 -14.69 20.47
C ALA A 250 5.04 -13.17 20.39
N GLU A 251 5.02 -12.48 21.54
CA GLU A 251 4.88 -11.03 21.59
C GLU A 251 6.13 -10.33 21.02
N ASP A 252 7.32 -10.80 21.38
CA ASP A 252 8.58 -10.25 20.85
C ASP A 252 8.67 -10.46 19.34
N THR A 253 8.29 -11.67 18.87
CA THR A 253 8.30 -12.05 17.45
C THR A 253 7.37 -11.15 16.62
N GLY A 254 6.16 -10.85 17.11
CA GLY A 254 5.22 -9.95 16.44
C GLY A 254 5.79 -8.53 16.25
N LYS A 255 6.57 -8.06 17.23
CA LYS A 255 7.19 -6.73 17.27
C LYS A 255 8.48 -6.60 16.44
N VAL A 256 9.02 -7.70 15.92
CA VAL A 256 10.19 -7.68 15.02
C VAL A 256 9.82 -7.02 13.70
N ASN A 257 10.80 -6.36 13.07
CA ASN A 257 10.64 -5.74 11.76
C ASN A 257 10.10 -6.75 10.73
N VAL A 258 9.16 -6.31 9.91
CA VAL A 258 8.52 -7.16 8.90
C VAL A 258 9.52 -7.83 7.95
N TYR A 259 10.57 -7.12 7.53
CA TYR A 259 11.57 -7.65 6.61
C TYR A 259 12.47 -8.70 7.26
N ASP A 260 12.85 -8.51 8.53
CA ASP A 260 13.67 -9.49 9.27
C ASP A 260 12.92 -10.83 9.41
N VAL A 261 11.62 -10.77 9.71
CA VAL A 261 10.76 -11.96 9.78
C VAL A 261 10.65 -12.63 8.40
N LEU A 262 10.39 -11.87 7.33
CA LEU A 262 10.28 -12.43 5.98
C LEU A 262 11.58 -13.06 5.50
N VAL A 263 12.73 -12.43 5.74
CA VAL A 263 14.05 -13.00 5.41
C VAL A 263 14.27 -14.30 6.17
N ARG A 264 13.90 -14.35 7.45
CA ARG A 264 13.98 -15.60 8.23
C ARG A 264 13.07 -16.69 7.65
N MET A 265 11.85 -16.34 7.24
CA MET A 265 10.95 -17.29 6.59
C MET A 265 11.52 -17.83 5.27
N VAL A 266 12.17 -16.99 4.46
CA VAL A 266 12.87 -17.43 3.24
C VAL A 266 13.95 -18.46 3.58
N GLN A 267 14.80 -18.16 4.56
CA GLN A 267 15.86 -19.11 4.99
C GLN A 267 15.29 -20.47 5.43
N LEU A 268 14.16 -20.48 6.14
CA LEU A 268 13.50 -21.71 6.58
C LEU A 268 12.89 -22.46 5.39
N HIS A 269 12.28 -21.74 4.44
CA HIS A 269 11.74 -22.32 3.21
C HIS A 269 12.82 -23.00 2.38
N GLU A 270 13.95 -22.32 2.14
CA GLU A 270 15.07 -22.87 1.36
C GLU A 270 15.65 -24.12 2.01
N LYS A 271 15.86 -24.10 3.34
CA LYS A 271 16.31 -25.29 4.09
C LYS A 271 15.34 -26.46 3.97
N ALA A 272 14.03 -26.20 4.05
CA ALA A 272 13.02 -27.24 3.91
C ALA A 272 13.02 -27.84 2.49
N GLU A 273 13.20 -27.03 1.45
CA GLU A 273 13.31 -27.50 0.07
C GLU A 273 14.60 -28.30 -0.18
N GLU A 274 15.73 -27.91 0.42
CA GLU A 274 16.96 -28.69 0.35
C GLU A 274 16.83 -30.07 1.02
N LEU A 275 16.16 -30.15 2.16
CA LEU A 275 15.92 -31.42 2.87
C LEU A 275 15.03 -32.35 2.05
N LYS A 276 13.92 -31.84 1.49
CA LYS A 276 13.04 -32.62 0.60
C LYS A 276 13.79 -33.20 -0.60
N LYS A 277 14.66 -32.41 -1.24
CA LYS A 277 15.48 -32.87 -2.37
C LYS A 277 16.43 -33.99 -1.97
N LYS A 278 17.01 -33.94 -0.77
CA LYS A 278 17.91 -34.99 -0.24
C LYS A 278 17.15 -36.28 0.07
N ASP A 279 15.96 -36.19 0.65
CA ASP A 279 15.13 -37.36 0.95
C ASP A 279 14.56 -38.03 -0.31
N ASP A 280 14.15 -37.24 -1.31
CA ASP A 280 13.72 -37.75 -2.62
C ASP A 280 14.86 -38.43 -3.41
N HIS A 281 16.11 -38.04 -3.18
CA HIS A 281 17.28 -38.74 -3.73
C HIS A 281 17.57 -40.05 -2.98
N ARG A 282 17.44 -40.08 -1.66
CA ARG A 282 17.61 -41.30 -0.86
C ARG A 282 16.53 -42.35 -1.11
N SER A 283 15.30 -41.96 -1.43
CA SER A 283 14.23 -42.93 -1.73
C SER A 283 14.32 -43.56 -3.14
N LYS A 284 15.22 -43.07 -4.00
CA LYS A 284 15.41 -43.54 -5.39
C LYS A 284 16.67 -44.39 -5.59
N THR A 285 17.50 -44.52 -4.56
CA THR A 285 18.65 -45.45 -4.46
C THR A 285 18.31 -46.60 -3.54
#